data_AF-A0A970J9T7-F1
#
_entry.id   AF-A0A970J9T7-F1
#
_cell.length_a   1.000
_cell.length_b   1.000
_cell.length_c   1.000
_cell.angle_alpha   90.00
_cell.angle_beta   90.00
_cell.angle_gamma   90.00
#
_symmetry.space_group_name_H-M   'P 1'
#
loop_
_entity.id
_entity.type
_entity.pdbx_description
1 polymer ?
#
loop_
_entity_poly.entity_id
_entity_poly.type
_entity_poly.pdbx_seq_one_letter_code
_entity_poly.pdbx_strand_id
1 'polypeptide(L)' 'MPGFELLILIALIVIALSLLFSFIPVGLWISALAAGVRVGIFTLVAMRLRRVPPAKIINPLIRAT' A
#
# COMPACT_ATOMS: atom_id res chain seq x y z
N MET A 1 -17.40 -32.36 2.02
CA MET A 1 -17.95 -31.44 3.03
C MET A 1 -18.31 -30.14 2.33
N PRO A 2 -19.59 -29.84 2.09
CA PRO A 2 -19.98 -28.57 1.48
C PRO A 2 -19.49 -27.41 2.37
N GLY A 3 -18.76 -26.44 1.79
CA GLY A 3 -18.21 -25.26 2.49
C GLY A 3 -16.69 -25.17 2.55
N PHE A 4 -15.95 -26.28 2.35
CA PHE A 4 -14.48 -26.25 2.34
C PHE A 4 -13.91 -25.47 1.14
N GLU A 5 -14.55 -25.62 -0.03
CA GLU A 5 -14.26 -24.87 -1.26
C GLU A 5 -14.34 -23.34 -1.03
N LEU A 6 -15.36 -22.89 -0.28
CA LEU A 6 -15.58 -21.47 0.03
C LEU A 6 -14.50 -20.93 0.96
N LEU A 7 -14.08 -21.71 1.96
CA LEU A 7 -12.98 -21.34 2.86
C LEU A 7 -11.67 -21.19 2.11
N ILE A 8 -11.36 -22.10 1.18
CA ILE A 8 -10.16 -22.00 0.33
C ILE A 8 -10.20 -20.74 -0.53
N LEU A 9 -11.36 -20.45 -1.15
CA LEU A 9 -11.54 -19.25 -1.97
C LEU A 9 -11.32 -17.97 -1.16
N ILE A 10 -11.92 -17.88 0.03
CA ILE A 10 -11.76 -16.73 0.93
C ILE A 10 -10.30 -16.58 1.35
N ALA A 11 -9.63 -17.67 1.72
CA ALA A 11 -8.23 -17.65 2.10
C ALA A 11 -7.33 -17.13 0.95
N LEU A 12 -7.56 -17.59 -0.28
CA LEU A 12 -6.85 -17.11 -1.47
C LEU A 12 -7.06 -15.61 -1.70
N ILE A 13 -8.30 -15.13 -1.56
CA ILE A 13 -8.64 -13.71 -1.71
C ILE A 13 -7.89 -12.89 -0.66
N VAL A 14 -7.92 -13.30 0.61
CA VAL A 14 -7.23 -12.59 1.71
C VAL A 14 -5.72 -12.54 1.48
N ILE A 15 -5.11 -13.64 1.02
CA ILE A 15 -3.68 -13.69 0.69
C ILE A 15 -3.37 -12.74 -0.47
N ALA A 16 -4.16 -12.78 -1.54
CA ALA A 16 -3.97 -11.90 -2.69
C ALA A 16 -4.08 -10.43 -2.31
N LEU A 17 -5.08 -10.05 -1.51
CA LEU A 17 -5.26 -8.70 -0.98
C LEU A 17 -4.11 -8.29 -0.06
N SER A 18 -3.66 -9.18 0.82
CA SER A 18 -2.52 -8.93 1.72
C SER A 18 -1.24 -8.65 0.93
N LEU A 19 -0.98 -9.40 -0.14
CA LEU A 19 0.16 -9.15 -1.04
C LEU A 19 0.02 -7.83 -1.79
N LEU A 20 -1.17 -7.51 -2.29
CA LEU A 20 -1.47 -6.25 -2.96
C LEU A 20 -1.25 -5.04 -2.05
N PHE A 21 -1.83 -5.07 -0.84
CA PHE A 21 -1.68 -4.00 0.15
C PHE A 21 -0.28 -3.96 0.76
N SER A 22 0.43 -5.09 0.82
CA SER A 22 1.83 -5.10 1.19
C SER A 22 2.68 -4.38 0.15
N PHE A 23 2.38 -4.56 -1.14
CA PHE A 23 3.11 -3.92 -2.24
C PHE A 23 2.77 -2.43 -2.40
N ILE A 24 1.49 -2.05 -2.29
CA ILE A 24 1.03 -0.67 -2.45
C ILE A 24 1.17 0.05 -1.09
N PRO A 25 1.95 1.14 -0.99
CA PRO A 25 2.16 1.86 0.27
C PRO A 25 0.97 2.77 0.63
N VAL A 26 -0.22 2.18 0.81
CA VAL A 26 -1.48 2.89 1.11
C VAL A 26 -1.39 3.65 2.42
N GLY A 27 -0.78 3.07 3.46
CA GLY A 27 -0.61 3.75 4.75
C GLY A 27 0.18 5.06 4.63
N LEU A 28 1.30 5.03 3.90
CA LEU A 28 2.11 6.22 3.64
C LEU A 28 1.37 7.27 2.79
N TRP A 29 0.56 6.82 1.82
CA TRP A 29 -0.28 7.68 1.00
C TRP A 29 -1.32 8.44 1.83
N ILE A 30 -2.01 7.73 2.73
CA ILE A 30 -2.98 8.32 3.65
C ILE A 30 -2.31 9.31 4.59
N SER A 31 -1.14 8.95 5.15
CA SER A 31 -0.37 9.87 6.01
C SER A 31 0.07 11.13 5.26
N ALA A 32 0.48 11.01 3.99
CA ALA A 32 0.84 12.16 3.17
C ALA A 32 -0.37 13.06 2.89
N LEU A 33 -1.51 12.47 2.54
CA LEU A 33 -2.76 13.20 2.32
C LEU A 33 -3.21 13.96 3.58
N ALA A 34 -3.15 13.30 4.74
CA ALA A 34 -3.50 13.89 6.03
C ALA A 34 -2.59 15.08 6.39
N ALA A 35 -1.32 15.03 5.98
CA ALA A 35 -0.36 16.11 6.15
C ALA A 35 -0.43 17.18 5.05
N GLY A 36 -1.38 17.12 4.11
CA GLY A 36 -1.47 18.06 2.99
C GLY A 36 -0.44 17.85 1.87
N VAL A 37 0.37 16.80 1.94
CA VAL A 37 1.35 16.44 0.91
C VAL A 37 0.65 15.70 -0.23
N ARG A 38 0.44 16.39 -1.35
CA ARG A 38 -0.23 15.84 -2.54
C ARG A 38 0.69 14.90 -3.32
N VAL A 39 0.67 13.61 -2.97
CA VAL A 39 1.33 12.54 -3.72
C VAL A 39 0.29 11.52 -4.21
N GLY A 40 0.42 11.07 -5.47
CA GLY A 40 -0.47 10.04 -6.03
C GLY A 40 -0.08 8.63 -5.59
N ILE A 41 -1.07 7.73 -5.46
CA ILE A 41 -0.82 6.32 -5.11
C ILE A 41 0.09 5.64 -6.14
N PHE A 42 -0.12 5.93 -7.43
CA PHE A 42 0.72 5.41 -8.52
C PHE A 42 2.17 5.88 -8.42
N THR A 43 2.42 7.09 -7.92
CA THR A 43 3.78 7.60 -7.69
C THR A 43 4.50 6.78 -6.65
N LEU A 44 3.83 6.46 -5.54
CA LEU A 44 4.43 5.65 -4.46
C LEU A 44 4.66 4.20 -4.88
N VAL A 45 3.78 3.64 -5.72
CA VAL A 45 3.96 2.33 -6.34
C VAL A 45 5.13 2.36 -7.33
N ALA A 46 5.23 3.39 -8.17
CA ALA A 46 6.33 3.58 -9.11
C ALA A 46 7.68 3.73 -8.39
N MET A 47 7.72 4.38 -7.22
CA MET A 47 8.91 4.43 -6.36
C MET A 47 9.36 3.03 -5.95
N ARG A 48 8.44 2.17 -5.47
CA ARG A 48 8.77 0.79 -5.11
C ARG A 48 9.21 -0.05 -6.31
N LEU A 49 8.58 0.11 -7.47
CA LEU A 49 8.99 -0.57 -8.70
C LEU A 49 10.42 -0.18 -9.11
N ARG A 50 10.78 1.09 -8.92
CA ARG A 50 12.13 1.62 -9.12
C ARG A 50 13.11 1.29 -7.98
N ARG A 51 12.71 0.46 -7.00
CA ARG A 51 13.49 0.11 -5.80
C ARG A 51 13.85 1.32 -4.92
N VAL A 52 13.08 2.39 -4.99
CA VAL A 52 13.23 3.58 -4.13
C VAL A 52 12.26 3.45 -2.94
N PRO A 53 12.76 3.46 -1.68
CA PRO A 53 11.88 3.40 -0.51
C PRO A 53 11.06 4.70 -0.38
N PRO A 54 9.74 4.67 -0.60
CA PRO A 54 8.95 5.91 -0.64
C PRO A 54 8.95 6.65 0.71
N ALA A 55 9.04 5.93 1.83
CA ALA A 55 9.07 6.52 3.17
C ALA A 55 10.26 7.47 3.38
N LYS A 56 11.41 7.22 2.73
CA LYS A 56 12.59 8.09 2.83
C LYS A 56 12.38 9.45 2.16
N ILE A 57 11.47 9.54 1.19
CA ILE A 57 11.15 10.77 0.46
C ILE A 57 9.95 11.46 1.08
N ILE A 58 8.90 10.70 1.40
CA ILE A 58 7.62 11.27 1.87
C ILE A 58 7.67 11.69 3.34
N ASN A 59 8.36 10.96 4.22
CA ASN A 59 8.40 11.33 5.64
C ASN A 59 9.02 12.72 5.87
N PRO A 60 10.12 13.12 5.22
CA PRO A 60 10.62 14.49 5.28
C PRO A 60 9.61 15.53 4.78
N LEU A 61 8.88 15.24 3.69
CA LEU A 61 7.87 16.15 3.14
C LEU A 61 6.69 16.35 4.09
N ILE A 62 6.23 15.27 4.73
CA ILE A 62 5.20 15.32 5.78
C ILE A 62 5.67 16.19 6.95
N ARG A 63 6.93 16.05 7.39
CA ARG A 63 7.47 16.81 8.53
C ARG A 63 7.72 18.28 8.23
N ALA A 64 7.83 18.65 6.96
CA ALA A 64 8.04 20.02 6.53
C ALA A 64 6.73 20.81 6.36
N THR A 65 5.58 20.15 6.51
CA THR A 65 4.24 20.75 6.44
C THR A 65 3.65 20.85 7.83
#